data_AF-A0A529KYJ6-F1
#
_entry.id   AF-A0A529KYJ6-F1
#
_cell.length_a   1.000
_cell.length_b   1.000
_cell.length_c   1.000
_cell.angle_alpha   90.00
_cell.angle_beta   90.00
_cell.angle_gamma   90.00
#
_symmetry.space_group_name_H-M   'P 1'
#
loop_
_entity.id
_entity.type
_entity.pdbx_description
1 polymer ?
#
loop_
_entity_poly.entity_id
_entity_poly.type
_entity_poly.pdbx_seq_one_letter_code
_entity_poly.pdbx_strand_id
1 'polypeptide(L)'
;QGEVCTCPSRALVHEKIYDQFMERALKRVEAIVQGDPLDPATMIGAQASSEQLEKILSYFDIGRQEGAKVLTGGEQNHLPGDLAGGYYVKPTVFKGHNKMRIFQEEIFGPVVSVTTFKDDDEALSIANDTLYGLGAGIW
;
A
#
# COMPACT_ATOMS: atom_id res chain seq x y z
N GLN A 1 -5.59 -0.51 -7.79
CA GLN A 1 -6.51 0.39 -7.08
C GLN A 1 -6.55 0.10 -5.59
N GLY A 2 -6.57 -1.18 -5.18
CA GLY A 2 -6.48 -1.56 -3.76
C GLY A 2 -7.81 -1.60 -3.01
N GLU A 3 -8.90 -1.22 -3.68
CA GLU A 3 -10.28 -1.34 -3.20
C GLU A 3 -10.81 -2.78 -3.44
N VAL A 4 -10.16 -3.76 -2.80
CA VAL A 4 -10.51 -5.19 -2.87
C VAL A 4 -10.35 -5.78 -1.48
N CYS A 5 -11.37 -6.49 -0.96
CA CYS A 5 -11.33 -7.03 0.41
C CYS A 5 -10.16 -7.99 0.67
N THR A 6 -9.68 -8.67 -0.37
CA THR A 6 -8.52 -9.58 -0.31
C THR A 6 -7.22 -8.92 -0.79
N CYS A 7 -7.18 -7.59 -0.90
CA CYS A 7 -5.97 -6.88 -1.30
C CYS A 7 -4.84 -7.14 -0.29
N PRO A 8 -3.64 -7.54 -0.73
CA PRO A 8 -2.50 -7.75 0.16
C PRO A 8 -1.93 -6.41 0.63
N SER A 9 -2.57 -5.81 1.64
CA SER A 9 -2.21 -4.50 2.22
C SER A 9 -1.03 -4.56 3.20
N ARG A 10 -0.64 -5.77 3.64
CA ARG A 10 0.55 -6.03 4.45
C ARG A 10 1.49 -7.01 3.74
N ALA A 11 2.77 -6.65 3.66
CA ALA A 11 3.82 -7.50 3.15
C ALA A 11 4.83 -7.83 4.26
N LEU A 12 5.02 -9.12 4.54
CA LEU A 12 6.06 -9.63 5.43
C LEU A 12 7.16 -10.22 4.56
N VAL A 13 8.38 -9.70 4.66
CA VAL A 13 9.50 -10.11 3.81
C VAL A 13 10.65 -10.60 4.68
N HIS A 14 11.15 -11.80 4.42
CA HIS A 14 12.26 -12.32 5.21
C HIS A 14 13.48 -11.39 5.09
N GLU A 15 14.08 -11.04 6.23
CA GLU A 15 15.20 -10.07 6.31
C GLU A 15 16.34 -10.35 5.32
N LYS A 16 16.65 -11.62 5.02
CA LYS A 16 17.75 -12.02 4.12
C LYS A 16 17.55 -11.59 2.67
N ILE A 17 16.30 -11.40 2.24
CA ILE A 17 15.97 -11.01 0.86
C ILE A 17 15.38 -9.61 0.78
N TYR A 18 15.16 -8.94 1.92
CA TYR A 18 14.43 -7.67 1.99
C TYR A 18 14.99 -6.63 1.01
N ASP A 19 16.29 -6.35 1.06
CA ASP A 19 16.87 -5.29 0.24
C ASP A 19 16.74 -5.57 -1.26
N GLN A 20 17.06 -6.80 -1.69
CA GLN A 20 16.98 -7.21 -3.10
C GLN A 20 15.53 -7.25 -3.61
N PHE A 21 14.60 -7.71 -2.77
CA PHE A 21 13.18 -7.75 -3.09
C PHE A 21 12.61 -6.33 -3.21
N MET A 22 12.88 -5.47 -2.22
CA MET A 22 12.36 -4.10 -2.19
C MET A 22 12.91 -3.25 -3.33
N GLU A 23 14.18 -3.43 -3.72
CA GLU A 23 14.72 -2.73 -4.89
C GLU A 23 13.91 -3.00 -6.17
N ARG A 24 13.54 -4.26 -6.40
CA ARG A 24 12.76 -4.66 -7.59
C ARG A 24 11.28 -4.27 -7.44
N ALA A 25 10.72 -4.45 -6.25
CA ALA A 25 9.32 -4.14 -5.97
C ALA A 25 9.05 -2.63 -6.13
N LEU A 26 9.90 -1.77 -5.57
CA LEU A 26 9.73 -0.31 -5.67
C LEU A 26 9.80 0.17 -7.13
N LYS A 27 10.77 -0.31 -7.92
CA LYS A 27 10.84 -0.02 -9.36
C LYS A 27 9.56 -0.40 -10.09
N ARG A 28 8.92 -1.51 -9.71
CA ARG A 28 7.66 -1.96 -10.31
C ARG A 28 6.48 -1.10 -9.88
N VAL A 29 6.43 -0.67 -8.63
CA VAL A 29 5.40 0.24 -8.11
C VAL A 29 5.48 1.61 -8.79
N GLU A 30 6.70 2.14 -8.97
CA GLU A 30 6.94 3.43 -9.62
C GLU A 30 6.62 3.41 -11.12
N ALA A 31 6.67 2.24 -11.75
CA ALA A 31 6.30 2.05 -13.16
C ALA A 31 4.78 1.92 -13.39
N ILE A 32 3.96 1.98 -12.34
CA ILE A 32 2.50 1.89 -12.47
C ILE A 32 1.96 3.14 -13.19
N VAL A 33 1.26 2.91 -14.29
CA VAL A 33 0.57 3.97 -15.05
C VAL A 33 -0.81 4.21 -14.46
N GLN A 34 -1.08 5.44 -14.03
CA GLN A 34 -2.40 5.89 -13.61
C GLN A 34 -3.04 6.75 -14.70
N GLY A 35 -4.34 6.57 -14.94
CA GLY A 35 -5.02 7.28 -16.02
C GLY A 35 -6.50 6.91 -16.15
N ASP A 36 -7.04 7.19 -17.34
CA ASP A 36 -8.42 6.86 -17.72
C ASP A 36 -8.62 5.33 -17.68
N PRO A 37 -9.64 4.81 -16.96
CA PRO A 37 -9.93 3.38 -16.94
C PRO A 37 -10.29 2.78 -18.31
N LEU A 38 -10.60 3.60 -19.33
CA LEU A 38 -10.86 3.15 -20.69
C LEU A 38 -9.59 3.06 -21.55
N ASP A 39 -8.47 3.64 -21.12
CA ASP A 39 -7.19 3.52 -21.81
C ASP A 39 -6.53 2.16 -21.48
N PRO A 40 -6.22 1.31 -22.48
CA PRO A 40 -5.58 0.01 -22.25
C PRO A 40 -4.17 0.09 -21.64
N ALA A 41 -3.51 1.26 -21.67
CA ALA A 41 -2.24 1.49 -21.00
C ALA A 41 -2.38 1.77 -19.49
N THR A 42 -3.58 2.14 -19.02
CA THR A 42 -3.83 2.41 -17.60
C THR A 42 -3.76 1.12 -16.79
N MET A 43 -2.97 1.15 -15.72
CA MET A 43 -2.86 0.04 -14.77
C MET A 43 -3.75 0.25 -13.53
N ILE A 44 -3.96 1.50 -13.10
CA ILE A 44 -4.78 1.85 -11.92
C ILE A 44 -5.55 3.17 -12.18
N GLY A 45 -6.86 3.17 -11.90
CA GLY A 45 -7.71 4.37 -12.00
C GLY A 45 -7.78 5.21 -10.73
N ALA A 46 -8.73 6.15 -10.70
CA ALA A 46 -9.07 6.95 -9.53
C ALA A 46 -9.73 6.12 -8.42
N GLN A 47 -9.67 6.60 -7.18
CA GLN A 47 -10.46 6.05 -6.07
C GLN A 47 -11.95 6.31 -6.29
N ALA A 48 -12.79 5.50 -5.65
CA ALA A 48 -14.23 5.52 -5.88
C ALA A 48 -14.92 6.84 -5.48
N SER A 49 -14.41 7.54 -4.46
CA SER A 49 -15.00 8.80 -3.98
C SER A 49 -13.98 9.72 -3.30
N SER A 50 -14.39 10.97 -3.04
CA SER A 50 -13.61 11.93 -2.26
C SER A 50 -13.41 11.48 -0.82
N GLU A 51 -14.41 10.85 -0.19
CA GLU A 51 -14.29 10.33 1.18
C GLU A 51 -13.23 9.23 1.26
N GLN A 52 -13.15 8.36 0.24
CA GLN A 52 -12.12 7.33 0.18
C GLN A 52 -10.73 7.94 -0.02
N LEU A 53 -10.60 8.95 -0.88
CA LEU A 53 -9.36 9.72 -1.02
C LEU A 53 -8.93 10.35 0.31
N GLU A 54 -9.82 11.09 0.98
CA GLU A 54 -9.55 11.74 2.26
C GLU A 54 -9.15 10.74 3.35
N LYS A 55 -9.85 9.60 3.41
CA LYS A 55 -9.49 8.49 4.30
C LYS A 55 -8.05 8.05 4.04
N ILE A 56 -7.69 7.75 2.79
CA ILE A 56 -6.32 7.30 2.44
C ILE A 56 -5.28 8.35 2.82
N LEU A 57 -5.52 9.63 2.51
CA LEU A 57 -4.61 10.71 2.85
C LEU A 57 -4.42 10.84 4.38
N SER A 58 -5.48 10.66 5.17
CA SER A 58 -5.38 10.66 6.63
C SER A 58 -4.46 9.54 7.16
N TYR A 59 -4.47 8.37 6.53
CA TYR A 59 -3.55 7.28 6.89
C TYR A 59 -2.10 7.55 6.52
N PHE A 60 -1.84 8.38 5.50
CA PHE A 60 -0.47 8.80 5.21
C PHE A 60 0.08 9.65 6.33
N ASP A 61 -0.73 10.54 6.90
CA ASP A 61 -0.33 11.36 8.04
C ASP A 61 -0.18 10.53 9.31
N ILE A 62 -1.11 9.62 9.60
CA ILE A 62 -0.99 8.66 10.72
C ILE A 62 0.30 7.86 10.61
N GLY A 63 0.59 7.29 9.43
CA GLY A 63 1.80 6.50 9.21
C GLY A 63 3.07 7.30 9.50
N ARG A 64 3.15 8.54 9.00
CA ARG A 64 4.30 9.43 9.28
C ARG A 64 4.41 9.77 10.77
N GLN A 65 3.29 10.07 11.43
CA GLN A 65 3.25 10.41 12.86
C GLN A 65 3.70 9.24 13.76
N GLU A 66 3.37 8.00 13.36
CA GLU A 66 3.79 6.79 14.06
C GLU A 66 5.22 6.34 13.72
N GLY A 67 5.91 7.06 12.83
CA GLY A 67 7.31 6.82 12.47
C GLY A 67 7.53 5.88 11.29
N ALA A 68 6.49 5.56 10.51
CA ALA A 68 6.65 4.80 9.28
C ALA A 68 7.42 5.62 8.23
N LYS A 69 8.27 4.93 7.47
CA LYS A 69 8.99 5.54 6.34
C LYS A 69 8.19 5.34 5.06
N VAL A 70 7.88 6.43 4.36
CA VAL A 70 7.38 6.37 2.97
C VAL A 70 8.55 5.95 2.07
N LEU A 71 8.42 4.82 1.38
CA LEU A 71 9.43 4.34 0.43
C LEU A 71 9.17 4.85 -0.99
N THR A 72 7.90 4.96 -1.37
CA THR A 72 7.45 5.58 -2.64
C THR A 72 5.98 6.01 -2.49
N GLY A 73 5.52 6.95 -3.32
CA GLY A 73 4.17 7.52 -3.24
C GLY A 73 3.95 8.36 -1.98
N GLY A 74 2.85 8.13 -1.28
CA GLY A 74 2.49 8.81 -0.02
C GLY A 74 1.76 10.13 -0.21
N GLU A 75 1.20 10.38 -1.38
CA GLU A 75 0.50 11.63 -1.71
C GLU A 75 -0.58 11.43 -2.76
N GLN A 76 -1.45 12.42 -2.88
CA GLN A 76 -2.41 12.50 -3.97
C GLN A 76 -1.67 12.68 -5.31
N ASN A 77 -2.19 12.08 -6.37
CA ASN A 77 -1.69 12.30 -7.72
C ASN A 77 -2.62 13.27 -8.45
N HIS A 78 -2.11 14.42 -8.89
CA HIS A 78 -2.89 15.39 -9.66
C HIS A 78 -2.60 15.20 -11.15
N LEU A 79 -3.51 14.54 -11.86
CA LEU A 79 -3.40 14.34 -13.30
C LEU A 79 -3.91 15.56 -14.09
N PRO A 80 -3.32 15.88 -15.24
CA PRO A 80 -3.72 17.03 -16.06
C PRO A 80 -4.93 16.70 -16.97
N GLY A 81 -5.43 17.74 -17.65
CA GLY A 81 -6.44 17.59 -18.71
C GLY A 81 -7.80 17.12 -18.21
N ASP A 82 -8.44 16.23 -18.95
CA ASP A 82 -9.79 15.71 -18.64
C ASP A 82 -9.84 14.87 -17.35
N LEU A 83 -8.67 14.46 -16.84
CA LEU A 83 -8.54 13.74 -15.57
C LEU A 83 -8.31 14.69 -14.38
N ALA A 84 -8.21 16.00 -14.63
CA ALA A 84 -8.09 16.99 -13.58
C ALA A 84 -9.29 16.93 -12.64
N GLY A 85 -9.03 16.88 -11.34
CA GLY A 85 -10.06 16.76 -10.30
C GLY A 85 -10.46 15.32 -9.96
N GLY A 86 -9.91 14.30 -10.63
CA GLY A 86 -10.12 12.91 -10.24
C GLY A 86 -9.41 12.54 -8.93
N TYR A 87 -9.91 11.50 -8.26
CA TYR A 87 -9.44 11.05 -6.95
C TYR A 87 -8.24 10.10 -7.05
N TYR A 88 -7.16 10.51 -7.69
CA TYR A 88 -5.99 9.65 -7.88
C TYR A 88 -5.05 9.71 -6.67
N VAL A 89 -4.58 8.55 -6.23
CA VAL A 89 -3.58 8.40 -5.16
C VAL A 89 -2.36 7.69 -5.74
N LYS A 90 -1.15 8.20 -5.51
CA LYS A 90 0.06 7.51 -5.96
C LYS A 90 0.15 6.14 -5.29
N PRO A 91 0.48 5.05 -6.03
CA PRO A 91 0.80 3.77 -5.43
C PRO A 91 1.87 3.94 -4.35
N THR A 92 1.55 3.50 -3.12
CA THR A 92 2.31 3.86 -1.94
C THR A 92 2.83 2.64 -1.21
N VAL A 93 4.09 2.72 -0.78
CA VAL A 93 4.73 1.69 0.05
C VAL A 93 5.26 2.33 1.32
N PHE A 94 4.81 1.83 2.48
CA PHE A 94 5.36 2.20 3.79
C PHE A 94 6.28 1.11 4.33
N LYS A 95 7.38 1.49 4.96
CA LYS A 95 8.16 0.61 5.85
C LYS A 95 7.87 0.96 7.30
N GLY A 96 7.55 -0.03 8.13
CA GLY A 96 7.27 0.17 9.54
C GLY A 96 7.23 -1.15 10.31
N HIS A 97 6.48 -1.19 11.42
CA HIS A 97 6.27 -2.40 12.21
C HIS A 97 4.77 -2.66 12.45
N ASN A 98 4.41 -3.91 12.72
CA ASN A 98 3.01 -4.36 12.73
C ASN A 98 2.10 -3.63 13.73
N LYS A 99 2.63 -3.03 14.80
CA LYS A 99 1.83 -2.27 15.80
C LYS A 99 1.35 -0.90 15.32
N MET A 100 1.80 -0.41 14.17
CA MET A 100 1.32 0.84 13.58
C MET A 100 -0.09 0.65 13.00
N ARG A 101 -0.91 1.70 13.02
CA ARG A 101 -2.28 1.68 12.49
C ARG A 101 -2.33 1.36 10.99
N ILE A 102 -1.32 1.78 10.22
CA ILE A 102 -1.21 1.45 8.79
C ILE A 102 -0.94 -0.04 8.51
N PHE A 103 -0.67 -0.86 9.54
CA PHE A 103 -0.65 -2.33 9.45
C PHE A 103 -1.93 -2.94 10.05
N GLN A 104 -2.50 -2.32 11.09
CA GLN A 104 -3.63 -2.89 11.82
C GLN A 104 -4.99 -2.59 11.19
N GLU A 105 -5.15 -1.44 10.54
CA GLU A 105 -6.42 -0.94 10.03
C GLU A 105 -6.50 -1.02 8.50
N GLU A 106 -7.71 -1.25 8.00
CA GLU A 106 -7.96 -1.34 6.56
C GLU A 106 -8.05 0.06 5.91
N ILE A 107 -6.99 0.43 5.17
CA ILE A 107 -6.92 1.67 4.39
C ILE A 107 -7.83 1.58 3.14
N PHE A 108 -7.86 0.42 2.48
CA PHE A 108 -8.66 0.15 1.27
C PHE A 108 -8.29 1.02 0.06
N GLY A 109 -7.00 1.25 -0.16
CA GLY A 109 -6.47 2.04 -1.27
C GLY A 109 -5.18 1.44 -1.83
N PRO A 110 -4.49 2.10 -2.78
CA PRO A 110 -3.28 1.57 -3.43
C PRO A 110 -2.05 1.70 -2.52
N VAL A 111 -2.13 1.12 -1.32
CA VAL A 111 -1.17 1.26 -0.23
C VAL A 111 -0.80 -0.13 0.29
N VAL A 112 0.51 -0.37 0.46
CA VAL A 112 1.03 -1.56 1.13
C VAL A 112 2.02 -1.17 2.22
N SER A 113 1.89 -1.80 3.38
CA SER A 113 2.80 -1.66 4.51
C SER A 113 3.72 -2.87 4.57
N VAL A 114 5.04 -2.65 4.56
CA VAL A 114 6.07 -3.70 4.58
C VAL A 114 6.84 -3.72 5.90
N THR A 115 7.03 -4.92 6.45
CA THR A 115 7.95 -5.18 7.56
C THR A 115 8.77 -6.45 7.28
N THR A 116 9.83 -6.65 8.05
CA THR A 116 10.66 -7.86 7.99
C THR A 116 10.27 -8.89 9.04
N PHE A 117 10.67 -10.14 8.79
CA PHE A 117 10.72 -11.21 9.79
C PHE A 117 12.00 -12.04 9.63
N LYS A 118 12.38 -12.78 10.67
CA LYS A 118 13.62 -13.57 10.75
C LYS A 118 13.41 -15.07 10.60
N ASP A 119 12.27 -15.59 11.04
CA ASP A 119 11.92 -17.00 11.06
C ASP A 119 10.40 -17.21 10.93
N ASP A 120 10.01 -18.46 10.72
CA ASP A 120 8.62 -18.84 10.45
C ASP A 120 7.70 -18.51 11.64
N ASP A 121 8.18 -18.67 12.88
CA ASP A 121 7.41 -18.35 14.09
C ASP A 121 7.12 -16.86 14.20
N GLU A 122 8.10 -16.00 13.92
CA GLU A 122 7.90 -14.55 13.87
C GLU A 122 6.95 -14.14 12.75
N ALA A 123 7.08 -14.74 11.56
CA ALA A 123 6.18 -14.48 10.44
C ALA A 123 4.72 -14.80 10.80
N LEU A 124 4.49 -15.98 11.40
CA LEU A 124 3.17 -16.42 11.86
C LEU A 124 2.63 -15.50 12.97
N SER A 125 3.48 -15.11 13.93
CA SER A 125 3.08 -14.19 14.99
C SER A 125 2.64 -12.85 14.44
N ILE A 126 3.36 -12.28 13.48
CA ILE A 126 3.01 -10.99 12.87
C ILE A 126 1.76 -11.10 12.01
N ALA A 127 1.65 -12.15 11.19
CA ALA A 127 0.50 -12.36 10.31
C ALA A 127 -0.82 -12.44 11.09
N ASN A 128 -0.81 -13.16 12.21
CA ASN A 128 -1.97 -13.37 13.08
C ASN A 128 -2.25 -12.21 14.06
N ASP A 129 -1.30 -11.28 14.24
CA ASP A 129 -1.48 -10.08 15.08
C ASP A 129 -2.28 -9.01 14.33
N THR A 130 -3.57 -9.29 14.16
CA THR A 130 -4.59 -8.42 13.56
C THR A 130 -5.98 -8.87 14.01
N LEU A 131 -6.98 -8.00 13.88
CA LEU A 131 -8.38 -8.36 14.13
C LEU A 131 -9.05 -9.07 12.93
N TYR A 132 -8.37 -9.15 11.78
CA TYR A 132 -8.90 -9.71 10.53
C TYR A 132 -8.40 -11.13 10.23
N GLY A 133 -9.03 -11.83 9.28
CA GLY A 133 -8.67 -13.21 8.93
C GLY A 133 -9.18 -13.71 7.56
N LEU A 134 -9.30 -12.83 6.56
CA LEU A 134 -9.96 -13.15 5.29
C LEU A 134 -9.09 -13.94 4.29
N GLY A 135 -7.80 -13.61 4.19
CA GLY A 135 -6.91 -14.27 3.24
C GLY A 135 -5.43 -13.99 3.52
N ALA A 136 -4.59 -14.96 3.19
CA ALA A 136 -3.13 -14.87 3.28
C ALA A 136 -2.51 -15.62 2.10
N GLY A 137 -1.39 -15.10 1.58
CA GLY A 137 -0.57 -15.74 0.55
C GLY A 137 0.84 -16.00 1.08
N ILE A 138 1.42 -17.14 0.72
CA ILE A 138 2.77 -17.57 1.09
C ILE A 138 3.51 -17.93 -0.19
N TRP A 139 4.74 -17.43 -0.35
CA TRP A 139 5.60 -17.63 -1.53
C TRP A 139 7.00 -18.05 -1.10
#